data_AF-A0A847CIA1-F1
#
_entry.id   AF-A0A847CIA1-F1
#
_cell.length_a   1.000
_cell.length_b   1.000
_cell.length_c   1.000
_cell.angle_alpha   90.00
_cell.angle_beta   90.00
_cell.angle_gamma   90.00
#
_symmetry.space_group_name_H-M   'P 1'
#
loop_
_entity.id
_entity.type
_entity.pdbx_description
1 polymer ?
#
loop_
_entity_poly.entity_id
_entity_poly.type
_entity_poly.pdbx_seq_one_letter_code
_entity_poly.pdbx_strand_id
1 'polypeptide(L)'
;MENQKIKEILIDIKNTNIDFTVIQTGKESKRVNGFYKPDTHEIFLHNLNFKSDNQLVYTAIHEYTHHLITEEKSLIVPSGVIPNSKVHTQEFWAKFGELLNIAEEKHYYSLGLENAPELKALTEDIKTNYLAKNGELMQEFGKKLSQAYDLCKEADIRYEDYIDRILCLTRNTAKDLRKISSVNVNPAIGFDNMKIVASAKKGDERNNIEKEFLDGKKSPSTVREMMKQRASKSSEDDAKFRLEKEKNRLEKTINQLTQRLEYVEESLANL
;
A
#
# COMPACT_ATOMS: atom_id res chain seq x y z
N MET A 1 13.89 7.70 -24.88
CA MET A 1 13.87 9.03 -24.23
C MET A 1 15.23 9.40 -23.62
N GLU A 2 15.62 10.68 -23.58
CA GLU A 2 16.89 11.15 -22.95
C GLU A 2 16.74 11.46 -21.45
N ASN A 3 17.86 11.45 -20.70
CA ASN A 3 17.88 11.68 -19.24
C ASN A 3 17.26 13.03 -18.83
N GLN A 4 17.59 14.09 -19.58
CA GLN A 4 17.07 15.43 -19.33
C GLN A 4 15.54 15.46 -19.47
N LYS A 5 15.01 14.83 -20.52
CA LYS A 5 13.56 14.77 -20.74
C LYS A 5 12.84 13.99 -19.65
N ILE A 6 13.44 12.90 -19.16
CA ILE A 6 12.89 12.12 -18.03
C ILE A 6 12.82 13.00 -16.77
N LYS A 7 13.91 13.72 -16.45
CA LYS A 7 13.94 14.63 -15.29
C LYS A 7 12.88 15.73 -15.39
N GLU A 8 12.72 16.33 -16.58
CA GLU A 8 11.67 17.33 -16.83
C GLU A 8 10.26 16.77 -16.57
N ILE A 9 9.97 15.56 -17.05
CA ILE A 9 8.69 14.88 -16.78
C ILE A 9 8.47 14.69 -15.28
N LEU A 10 9.48 14.21 -14.55
CA LEU A 10 9.36 13.97 -13.10
C LEU A 10 9.09 15.26 -12.32
N ILE A 11 9.82 16.33 -12.64
CA ILE A 11 9.64 17.65 -12.03
C ILE A 11 8.27 18.23 -12.36
N ASP A 12 7.80 18.08 -13.61
CA ASP A 12 6.50 18.57 -14.02
C ASP A 12 5.35 17.78 -13.39
N ILE A 13 5.51 16.48 -13.16
CA ILE A 13 4.53 15.68 -12.38
C ILE A 13 4.44 16.19 -10.94
N LYS A 14 5.59 16.38 -10.27
CA LYS A 14 5.64 16.94 -8.92
C LYS A 14 7.00 17.56 -8.66
N ASN A 15 7.03 18.81 -8.21
CA ASN A 15 8.28 19.49 -7.88
C ASN A 15 8.91 18.91 -6.59
N THR A 16 10.22 19.11 -6.43
CA THR A 16 11.04 18.73 -5.26
C THR A 16 11.97 19.88 -4.87
N ASN A 17 12.37 19.95 -3.61
CA ASN A 17 13.36 20.92 -3.14
C ASN A 17 14.79 20.38 -3.16
N ILE A 18 14.97 19.07 -3.28
CA ILE A 18 16.28 18.42 -3.33
C ILE A 18 16.59 18.07 -4.78
N ASP A 19 17.69 18.61 -5.31
CA ASP A 19 18.08 18.28 -6.68
C ASP A 19 18.47 16.80 -6.78
N PHE A 20 18.20 16.22 -7.94
CA PHE A 20 18.47 14.81 -8.24
C PHE A 20 18.95 14.63 -9.66
N THR A 21 19.58 13.49 -9.94
CA THR A 21 20.02 13.15 -11.30
C THR A 21 19.30 11.91 -11.80
N VAL A 22 19.12 11.84 -13.13
CA VAL A 22 18.58 10.66 -13.80
C VAL A 22 19.67 10.09 -14.70
N ILE A 23 19.97 8.80 -14.53
CA ILE A 23 21.05 8.10 -15.22
C ILE A 23 20.51 6.83 -15.85
N GLN A 24 20.40 6.82 -17.17
CA GLN A 24 20.28 5.58 -17.93
C GLN A 24 21.63 4.85 -17.94
N THR A 25 21.65 3.63 -17.43
CA THR A 25 22.88 2.88 -17.14
C THR A 25 23.54 2.24 -18.37
N GLY A 26 22.84 2.18 -19.50
CA GLY A 26 23.28 1.47 -20.70
C GLY A 26 23.33 -0.05 -20.53
N LYS A 27 22.62 -0.60 -19.53
CA LYS A 27 22.67 -2.02 -19.16
C LYS A 27 21.29 -2.63 -19.07
N GLU A 28 21.25 -3.95 -19.25
CA GLU A 28 20.13 -4.79 -18.87
C GLU A 28 20.40 -5.38 -17.47
N SER A 29 19.36 -5.57 -16.68
CA SER A 29 19.43 -6.19 -15.36
C SER A 29 18.30 -7.19 -15.18
N LYS A 30 18.66 -8.41 -14.78
CA LYS A 30 17.70 -9.49 -14.47
C LYS A 30 16.98 -9.30 -13.13
N ARG A 31 17.44 -8.36 -12.28
CA ARG A 31 16.95 -8.21 -10.91
C ARG A 31 15.99 -7.05 -10.73
N VAL A 32 16.31 -5.91 -11.32
CA VAL A 32 15.56 -4.65 -11.15
C VAL A 32 15.56 -3.87 -12.45
N ASN A 33 14.56 -3.02 -12.66
CA ASN A 33 14.47 -2.11 -13.81
C ASN A 33 15.08 -0.73 -13.53
N GLY A 34 15.15 -0.35 -12.25
CA GLY A 34 15.74 0.88 -11.77
C GLY A 34 16.02 0.78 -10.27
N PHE A 35 16.71 1.78 -9.75
CA PHE A 35 16.86 1.98 -8.32
C PHE A 35 17.22 3.44 -8.02
N TYR A 36 16.76 3.93 -6.88
CA TYR A 36 17.14 5.22 -6.32
C TYR A 36 18.26 5.06 -5.27
N LYS A 37 19.26 5.95 -5.29
CA LYS A 37 20.27 6.08 -4.23
C LYS A 37 19.95 7.30 -3.36
N PRO A 38 19.51 7.10 -2.11
CA PRO A 38 19.21 8.20 -1.19
C PRO A 38 20.37 9.15 -0.92
N ASP A 39 21.58 8.62 -0.74
CA ASP A 39 22.75 9.41 -0.30
C ASP A 39 23.24 10.41 -1.36
N THR A 40 23.08 10.07 -2.64
CA THR A 40 23.55 10.88 -3.77
C THR A 40 22.42 11.51 -4.57
N HIS A 41 21.16 11.24 -4.20
CA HIS A 41 19.96 11.66 -4.93
C HIS A 41 20.01 11.28 -6.41
N GLU A 42 20.40 10.04 -6.70
CA GLU A 42 20.53 9.53 -8.07
C GLU A 42 19.46 8.49 -8.39
N ILE A 43 18.76 8.67 -9.51
CA ILE A 43 17.84 7.70 -10.08
C ILE A 43 18.56 6.97 -11.21
N PHE A 44 18.75 5.67 -11.05
CA PHE A 44 19.33 4.80 -12.07
C PHE A 44 18.25 4.01 -12.78
N LEU A 45 18.31 3.96 -14.11
CA LEU A 45 17.40 3.21 -14.96
C LEU A 45 18.20 2.22 -15.83
N HIS A 46 17.83 0.94 -15.78
CA HIS A 46 18.36 -0.10 -16.65
C HIS A 46 17.64 -0.06 -17.99
N ASN A 47 17.97 0.94 -18.80
CA ASN A 47 17.22 1.31 -20.00
C ASN A 47 17.11 0.22 -21.06
N LEU A 48 18.03 -0.77 -21.09
CA LEU A 48 17.92 -1.91 -22.01
C LEU A 48 16.84 -2.93 -21.60
N ASN A 49 16.30 -2.83 -20.38
CA ASN A 49 15.15 -3.65 -19.95
C ASN A 49 13.85 -3.21 -20.64
N PHE A 50 13.73 -1.94 -21.05
CA PHE A 50 12.46 -1.38 -21.53
C PHE A 50 12.26 -1.58 -23.02
N LYS A 51 11.01 -1.86 -23.41
CA LYS A 51 10.59 -1.98 -24.82
C LYS A 51 9.80 -0.77 -25.31
N SER A 52 9.44 0.15 -24.41
CA SER A 52 8.76 1.39 -24.75
C SER A 52 9.10 2.49 -23.75
N ASP A 53 8.96 3.74 -24.20
CA ASP A 53 9.10 4.92 -23.32
C ASP A 53 8.08 4.88 -22.16
N ASN A 54 6.92 4.26 -22.35
CA ASN A 54 5.91 4.10 -21.30
C ASN A 54 6.39 3.26 -20.12
N GLN A 55 7.10 2.15 -20.39
CA GLN A 55 7.71 1.31 -19.34
C GLN A 55 8.84 2.04 -18.61
N LEU A 56 9.59 2.85 -19.36
CA LEU A 56 10.66 3.68 -18.82
C LEU A 56 10.08 4.76 -17.88
N VAL A 57 9.06 5.49 -18.31
CA VAL A 57 8.40 6.54 -17.51
C VAL A 57 7.79 5.96 -16.25
N TYR A 58 7.08 4.82 -16.34
CA TYR A 58 6.55 4.13 -15.16
C TYR A 58 7.64 3.83 -14.11
N THR A 59 8.78 3.32 -14.57
CA THR A 59 9.90 3.00 -13.67
C THR A 59 10.56 4.26 -13.12
N ALA A 60 10.71 5.31 -13.95
CA ALA A 60 11.22 6.60 -13.49
C ALA A 60 10.34 7.21 -12.39
N ILE A 61 9.01 7.16 -12.53
CA ILE A 61 8.07 7.64 -11.51
C ILE A 61 8.18 6.79 -10.24
N HIS A 62 8.43 5.48 -10.36
CA HIS A 62 8.65 4.60 -9.20
C HIS A 62 9.87 5.05 -8.39
N GLU A 63 11.01 5.22 -9.06
CA GLU A 63 12.24 5.66 -8.39
C GLU A 63 12.13 7.10 -7.87
N TYR A 64 11.43 7.96 -8.59
CA TYR A 64 11.14 9.32 -8.14
C TYR A 64 10.24 9.35 -6.89
N THR A 65 9.35 8.37 -6.74
CA THR A 65 8.54 8.23 -5.53
C THR A 65 9.44 7.97 -4.32
N HIS A 66 10.47 7.13 -4.46
CA HIS A 66 11.47 6.92 -3.39
C HIS A 66 12.20 8.22 -3.07
N HIS A 67 12.59 9.00 -4.08
CA HIS A 67 13.23 10.30 -3.89
C HIS A 67 12.35 11.25 -3.06
N LEU A 68 11.10 11.47 -3.47
CA LEU A 68 10.20 12.39 -2.77
C LEU A 68 9.87 11.94 -1.34
N ILE A 69 9.75 10.63 -1.09
CA ILE A 69 9.52 10.11 0.27
C ILE A 69 10.78 10.26 1.13
N THR A 70 11.95 10.09 0.53
CA THR A 70 13.24 10.31 1.21
C THR A 70 13.38 11.77 1.61
N GLU A 71 13.06 12.70 0.71
CA GLU A 71 13.03 14.15 1.01
C GLU A 71 12.08 14.45 2.17
N GLU A 72 10.82 14.02 2.09
CA GLU A 72 9.83 14.26 3.14
C GLU A 72 10.25 13.71 4.51
N LYS A 73 10.85 12.52 4.55
CA LYS A 73 11.34 11.92 5.80
C LYS A 73 12.57 12.64 6.35
N SER A 74 13.44 13.14 5.49
CA SER A 74 14.64 13.89 5.89
C SER A 74 14.28 15.20 6.60
N LEU A 75 13.13 15.79 6.28
CA LEU A 75 12.60 16.97 6.99
C LEU A 75 12.10 16.66 8.41
N ILE A 76 11.74 15.40 8.68
CA ILE A 76 11.11 14.97 9.95
C ILE A 76 12.14 14.37 10.91
N VAL A 77 13.24 13.80 10.40
CA VAL A 77 14.30 13.16 11.20
C VAL A 77 15.64 13.89 10.98
N PRO A 78 15.96 14.93 11.78
CA PRO A 78 17.17 15.75 11.61
C PRO A 78 18.49 14.98 11.82
N SER A 79 18.43 13.80 12.43
CA SER A 79 19.60 13.02 12.87
C SER A 79 20.19 12.09 11.81
N GLY A 80 19.75 12.15 10.55
CA GLY A 80 20.37 11.44 9.42
C GLY A 80 20.25 9.91 9.44
N VAL A 81 19.68 9.33 10.51
CA VAL A 81 19.40 7.89 10.59
C VAL A 81 18.04 7.63 9.96
N ILE A 82 18.03 7.38 8.65
CA ILE A 82 16.86 6.80 7.99
C ILE A 82 16.78 5.34 8.48
N PRO A 83 15.78 4.94 9.28
CA PRO A 83 15.69 3.57 9.74
C PRO A 83 15.59 2.67 8.52
N ASN A 84 16.23 1.50 8.58
CA ASN A 84 16.13 0.46 7.57
C ASN A 84 14.66 0.01 7.48
N SER A 85 13.90 0.72 6.67
CA SER A 85 12.44 0.67 6.63
C SER A 85 12.04 0.03 5.32
N LYS A 86 11.02 -0.83 5.39
CA LYS A 86 10.37 -1.37 4.19
C LYS A 86 10.06 -0.22 3.24
N VAL A 87 10.66 -0.20 2.05
CA VAL A 87 10.60 0.96 1.13
C VAL A 87 9.29 1.04 0.34
N HIS A 88 8.63 -0.10 0.11
CA HIS A 88 7.30 -0.17 -0.52
C HIS A 88 6.19 -0.28 0.52
N THR A 89 5.99 0.79 1.30
CA THR A 89 4.89 0.92 2.28
C THR A 89 3.56 1.25 1.59
N GLN A 90 2.47 1.29 2.36
CA GLN A 90 1.18 1.80 1.88
C GLN A 90 1.28 3.25 1.39
N GLU A 91 2.03 4.09 2.13
CA GLU A 91 2.31 5.48 1.76
C GLU A 91 3.05 5.57 0.42
N PHE A 92 4.05 4.70 0.20
CA PHE A 92 4.73 4.62 -1.09
C PHE A 92 3.75 4.37 -2.24
N TRP A 93 2.94 3.32 -2.13
CA TRP A 93 2.03 2.96 -3.23
C TRP A 93 0.91 3.99 -3.45
N ALA A 94 0.46 4.65 -2.38
CA ALA A 94 -0.49 5.74 -2.48
C ALA A 94 0.11 6.92 -3.26
N LYS A 95 1.34 7.34 -2.92
CA LYS A 95 2.04 8.43 -3.59
C LYS A 95 2.41 8.08 -5.02
N PHE A 96 2.92 6.87 -5.26
CA PHE A 96 3.23 6.38 -6.60
C PHE A 96 2.00 6.41 -7.51
N GLY A 97 0.84 5.95 -7.01
CA GLY A 97 -0.41 6.01 -7.76
C GLY A 97 -0.88 7.44 -8.05
N GLU A 98 -0.70 8.38 -7.12
CA GLU A 98 -0.96 9.81 -7.34
C GLU A 98 -0.10 10.37 -8.48
N LEU A 99 1.21 10.10 -8.45
CA LEU A 99 2.13 10.57 -9.50
C LEU A 99 1.83 9.95 -10.86
N LEU A 100 1.46 8.67 -10.91
CA LEU A 100 1.02 8.03 -12.15
C LEU A 100 -0.25 8.69 -12.71
N ASN A 101 -1.24 8.97 -11.87
CA ASN A 101 -2.46 9.65 -12.32
C ASN A 101 -2.16 11.03 -12.91
N ILE A 102 -1.28 11.81 -12.26
CA ILE A 102 -0.83 13.11 -12.80
C ILE A 102 -0.10 12.91 -14.14
N ALA A 103 0.75 11.88 -14.25
CA ALA A 103 1.44 11.56 -15.50
C ALA A 103 0.46 11.16 -16.62
N GLU A 104 -0.62 10.45 -16.31
CA GLU A 104 -1.69 10.13 -17.27
C GLU A 104 -2.45 11.37 -17.72
N GLU A 105 -2.85 12.24 -16.78
CA GLU A 105 -3.54 13.50 -17.06
C GLU A 105 -2.68 14.44 -17.94
N LYS A 106 -1.35 14.40 -17.74
CA LYS A 106 -0.37 15.15 -18.55
C LYS A 106 0.09 14.43 -19.81
N HIS A 107 -0.45 13.25 -20.10
CA HIS A 107 -0.12 12.42 -21.26
C HIS A 107 1.36 11.96 -21.34
N TYR A 108 2.06 11.91 -20.21
CA TYR A 108 3.41 11.35 -20.12
C TYR A 108 3.42 9.83 -19.96
N TYR A 109 2.34 9.28 -19.41
CA TYR A 109 2.14 7.84 -19.22
C TYR A 109 0.75 7.47 -19.72
N SER A 110 0.59 6.25 -20.23
CA SER A 110 -0.72 5.67 -20.49
C SER A 110 -0.73 4.18 -20.17
N LEU A 111 -1.84 3.68 -19.64
CA LEU A 111 -1.96 2.25 -19.38
C LEU A 111 -1.93 1.41 -20.67
N GLY A 112 -2.37 1.99 -21.79
CA GLY A 112 -2.34 1.37 -23.11
C GLY A 112 -3.36 0.23 -23.30
N LEU A 113 -4.33 0.08 -22.39
CA LEU A 113 -5.34 -0.99 -22.44
C LEU A 113 -6.21 -0.89 -23.71
N GLU A 114 -6.42 0.32 -24.20
CA GLU A 114 -7.10 0.62 -25.47
C GLU A 114 -6.41 -0.01 -26.68
N ASN A 115 -5.10 -0.27 -26.59
CA ASN A 115 -4.30 -0.87 -27.66
C ASN A 115 -4.25 -2.40 -27.58
N ALA A 116 -4.92 -3.01 -26.59
CA ALA A 116 -4.89 -4.45 -26.34
C ALA A 116 -6.32 -5.01 -26.21
N PRO A 117 -7.05 -5.22 -27.33
CA PRO A 117 -8.46 -5.61 -27.30
C PRO A 117 -8.70 -6.95 -26.59
N GLU A 118 -7.79 -7.92 -26.74
CA GLU A 118 -7.85 -9.20 -26.03
C GLU A 118 -7.72 -9.03 -24.52
N LEU A 119 -6.78 -8.19 -24.07
CA LEU A 119 -6.60 -7.88 -22.65
C LEU A 119 -7.81 -7.14 -22.09
N LYS A 120 -8.40 -6.23 -22.87
CA LYS A 120 -9.63 -5.51 -22.48
C LYS A 120 -10.80 -6.49 -22.31
N ALA A 121 -11.00 -7.40 -23.26
CA ALA A 121 -12.05 -8.41 -23.17
C ALA A 121 -11.86 -9.33 -21.95
N LEU A 122 -10.62 -9.81 -21.73
CA LEU A 122 -10.28 -10.61 -20.55
C LEU A 122 -10.50 -9.83 -19.24
N THR A 123 -10.16 -8.54 -19.21
CA THR A 123 -10.36 -7.69 -18.04
C THR A 123 -11.85 -7.59 -17.66
N GLU A 124 -12.73 -7.44 -18.64
CA GLU A 124 -14.18 -7.38 -18.39
C GLU A 124 -14.75 -8.74 -17.95
N ASP A 125 -14.23 -9.85 -18.48
CA ASP A 125 -14.55 -11.20 -18.00
C ASP A 125 -14.11 -11.40 -16.54
N ILE A 126 -12.87 -11.03 -16.19
CA ILE A 126 -12.35 -11.11 -14.82
C ILE A 126 -13.22 -10.27 -13.87
N LYS A 127 -13.57 -9.04 -14.24
CA LYS A 127 -14.42 -8.18 -13.40
C LYS A 127 -15.80 -8.78 -13.16
N THR A 128 -16.43 -9.28 -14.21
CA THR A 128 -17.83 -9.72 -14.15
C THR A 128 -17.95 -11.13 -13.57
N ASN A 129 -17.20 -12.08 -14.11
CA ASN A 129 -17.37 -13.50 -13.81
C ASN A 129 -16.55 -13.98 -12.62
N TYR A 130 -15.50 -13.26 -12.24
CA TYR A 130 -14.63 -13.66 -11.13
C TYR A 130 -14.70 -12.67 -9.97
N LEU A 131 -14.51 -11.37 -10.17
CA LEU A 131 -14.55 -10.42 -9.06
C LEU A 131 -15.96 -10.25 -8.50
N ALA A 132 -16.94 -9.90 -9.33
CA ALA A 132 -18.30 -9.66 -8.88
C ALA A 132 -18.96 -10.94 -8.32
N LYS A 133 -18.95 -12.04 -9.09
CA LYS A 133 -19.52 -13.32 -8.65
C LYS A 133 -18.84 -13.89 -7.39
N ASN A 134 -17.52 -13.76 -7.25
CA ASN A 134 -16.86 -14.15 -6.00
C ASN A 134 -17.29 -13.25 -4.84
N GLY A 135 -17.43 -11.95 -5.07
CA GLY A 135 -17.96 -11.02 -4.06
C GLY A 135 -19.35 -11.42 -3.56
N GLU A 136 -20.25 -11.80 -4.48
CA GLU A 136 -21.60 -12.29 -4.17
C GLU A 136 -21.55 -13.59 -3.36
N LEU A 137 -20.77 -14.56 -3.84
CA LEU A 137 -20.60 -15.85 -3.15
C LEU A 137 -20.05 -15.67 -1.73
N MET A 138 -19.07 -14.78 -1.54
CA MET A 138 -18.49 -14.50 -0.23
C MET A 138 -19.48 -13.78 0.70
N GLN A 139 -20.36 -12.92 0.18
CA GLN A 139 -21.46 -12.37 0.96
C GLN A 139 -22.44 -13.45 1.42
N GLU A 140 -22.87 -14.33 0.52
CA GLU A 140 -23.76 -15.44 0.84
C GLU A 140 -23.13 -16.37 1.87
N PHE A 141 -21.85 -16.69 1.69
CA PHE A 141 -21.08 -17.49 2.65
C PHE A 141 -21.06 -16.82 4.03
N GLY A 142 -20.83 -15.51 4.09
CA GLY A 142 -20.93 -14.74 5.33
C GLY A 142 -22.32 -14.80 5.98
N LYS A 143 -23.41 -14.86 5.21
CA LYS A 143 -24.77 -15.05 5.75
C LYS A 143 -24.92 -16.46 6.34
N LYS A 144 -24.41 -17.49 5.65
CA LYS A 144 -24.40 -18.87 6.16
C LYS A 144 -23.59 -19.03 7.44
N LEU A 145 -22.45 -18.34 7.55
CA LEU A 145 -21.66 -18.35 8.77
C LEU A 145 -22.36 -17.68 9.95
N SER A 146 -23.17 -16.65 9.71
CA SER A 146 -24.03 -16.07 10.75
C SER A 146 -25.13 -17.03 11.18
N GLN A 147 -25.79 -17.72 10.24
CA GLN A 147 -26.76 -18.77 10.57
C GLN A 147 -26.12 -19.91 11.38
N ALA A 148 -24.92 -20.36 10.97
CA ALA A 148 -24.19 -21.39 11.69
C ALA A 148 -23.80 -20.96 13.11
N TYR A 149 -23.49 -19.68 13.32
CA TYR A 149 -23.23 -19.13 14.65
C TYR A 149 -24.45 -19.25 15.56
N ASP A 150 -25.63 -18.88 15.07
CA ASP A 150 -26.88 -18.97 15.84
C ASP A 150 -27.22 -20.43 16.17
N LEU A 151 -27.08 -21.34 15.19
CA LEU A 151 -27.30 -22.78 15.40
C LEU A 151 -26.29 -23.41 16.39
N CYS A 152 -25.02 -23.01 16.33
CA CYS A 152 -24.03 -23.46 17.31
C CYS A 152 -24.42 -23.00 18.71
N LYS A 153 -24.88 -21.76 18.86
CA LYS A 153 -25.33 -21.22 20.14
C LYS A 153 -26.55 -21.96 20.68
N GLU A 154 -27.53 -22.29 19.83
CA GLU A 154 -28.72 -23.06 20.21
C GLU A 154 -28.38 -24.50 20.64
N ALA A 155 -27.40 -25.12 19.98
CA ALA A 155 -26.95 -26.48 20.27
C ALA A 155 -25.89 -26.58 21.39
N ASP A 156 -25.53 -25.47 22.05
CA ASP A 156 -24.42 -25.38 23.01
C ASP A 156 -23.07 -25.89 22.45
N ILE A 157 -22.85 -25.66 21.16
CA ILE A 157 -21.62 -25.97 20.44
C ILE A 157 -20.74 -24.72 20.39
N ARG A 158 -19.46 -24.87 20.71
CA ARG A 158 -18.49 -23.79 20.59
C ARG A 158 -18.25 -23.43 19.12
N TYR A 159 -18.66 -22.23 18.71
CA TYR A 159 -18.51 -21.78 17.33
C TYR A 159 -17.06 -21.76 16.83
N GLU A 160 -16.09 -21.44 17.69
CA GLU A 160 -14.69 -21.47 17.26
C GLU A 160 -14.22 -22.88 16.87
N ASP A 161 -14.69 -23.92 17.57
CA ASP A 161 -14.34 -25.31 17.20
C ASP A 161 -15.00 -25.71 15.88
N TYR A 162 -16.24 -25.25 15.63
CA TYR A 162 -16.91 -25.43 14.35
C TYR A 162 -16.12 -24.76 13.21
N ILE A 163 -15.67 -23.53 13.39
CA ILE A 163 -14.85 -22.80 12.42
C ILE A 163 -13.51 -23.49 12.17
N ASP A 164 -12.76 -23.77 13.24
CA ASP A 164 -11.37 -24.21 13.14
C ASP A 164 -11.27 -25.69 12.71
N ARG A 165 -12.18 -26.55 13.18
CA ARG A 165 -12.05 -28.02 13.03
C ARG A 165 -13.01 -28.65 12.03
N ILE A 166 -14.18 -28.05 11.82
CA ILE A 166 -15.19 -28.58 10.88
C ILE A 166 -15.07 -27.88 9.54
N LEU A 167 -15.08 -26.54 9.55
CA LEU A 167 -14.94 -25.76 8.32
C LEU A 167 -13.50 -25.52 7.90
N CYS A 168 -12.53 -25.76 8.79
CA CYS A 168 -11.10 -25.54 8.55
C CYS A 168 -10.79 -24.11 8.06
N LEU A 169 -11.50 -23.12 8.59
CA LEU A 169 -11.30 -21.71 8.25
C LEU A 169 -10.50 -21.02 9.35
N THR A 170 -9.76 -19.97 8.98
CA THR A 170 -9.23 -19.07 10.01
C THR A 170 -10.37 -18.27 10.63
N ARG A 171 -10.31 -18.04 11.94
CA ARG A 171 -11.27 -17.17 12.65
C ARG A 171 -11.35 -15.76 12.05
N ASN A 172 -10.23 -15.23 11.54
CA ASN A 172 -10.21 -13.93 10.86
C ASN A 172 -11.02 -13.95 9.57
N THR A 173 -10.88 -15.00 8.75
CA THR A 173 -11.68 -15.17 7.53
C THR A 173 -13.18 -15.23 7.85
N ALA A 174 -13.57 -16.05 8.84
CA ALA A 174 -14.96 -16.17 9.25
C ALA A 174 -15.53 -14.84 9.78
N LYS A 175 -14.74 -14.10 10.57
CA LYS A 175 -15.08 -12.77 11.07
C LYS A 175 -15.27 -11.76 9.93
N ASP A 176 -14.37 -11.73 8.95
CA ASP A 176 -14.45 -10.82 7.81
C ASP A 176 -15.68 -11.12 6.94
N LEU A 177 -15.95 -12.40 6.65
CA LEU A 177 -17.13 -12.83 5.89
C LEU A 177 -18.43 -12.41 6.57
N ARG A 178 -18.56 -12.67 7.88
CA ARG A 178 -19.75 -12.26 8.66
C ARG A 178 -19.90 -10.74 8.74
N LYS A 179 -18.79 -10.01 8.77
CA LYS A 179 -18.81 -8.54 8.76
C LYS A 179 -19.25 -7.99 7.41
N ILE A 180 -18.77 -8.57 6.32
CA ILE A 180 -19.19 -8.20 4.97
C ILE A 180 -20.68 -8.49 4.76
N SER A 181 -21.18 -9.63 5.24
CA SER A 181 -22.60 -9.98 5.07
C SER A 181 -23.56 -9.15 5.91
N SER A 182 -23.08 -8.45 6.95
CA SER A 182 -23.90 -7.60 7.81
C SER A 182 -24.02 -6.15 7.34
N VAL A 183 -23.29 -5.77 6.29
CA VAL A 183 -23.37 -4.45 5.67
C VAL A 183 -23.71 -4.57 4.19
N ASN A 184 -24.40 -3.57 3.64
CA ASN A 184 -24.61 -3.50 2.21
C ASN A 184 -23.32 -3.01 1.54
N VAL A 185 -22.67 -3.87 0.75
CA VAL A 185 -21.47 -3.56 -0.02
C VAL A 185 -21.66 -4.10 -1.43
N ASN A 186 -21.30 -3.33 -2.44
CA ASN A 186 -21.41 -3.75 -3.83
C ASN A 186 -20.38 -4.85 -4.14
N PRO A 187 -20.81 -6.06 -4.56
CA PRO A 187 -19.90 -7.16 -4.89
C PRO A 187 -18.94 -6.87 -6.06
N ALA A 188 -19.29 -5.93 -6.95
CA ALA A 188 -18.50 -5.62 -8.15
C ALA A 188 -17.07 -5.16 -7.84
N ILE A 189 -16.81 -4.65 -6.62
CA ILE A 189 -15.46 -4.26 -6.19
C ILE A 189 -14.57 -5.45 -5.79
N GLY A 190 -15.14 -6.66 -5.71
CA GLY A 190 -14.45 -7.89 -5.31
C GLY A 190 -14.22 -8.03 -3.80
N PHE A 191 -14.13 -9.28 -3.33
CA PHE A 191 -14.08 -9.63 -1.90
C PHE A 191 -13.01 -8.89 -1.08
N ASP A 192 -11.81 -8.69 -1.64
CA ASP A 192 -10.73 -8.01 -0.92
C ASP A 192 -11.02 -6.54 -0.63
N ASN A 193 -11.63 -5.84 -1.58
CA ASN A 193 -12.04 -4.44 -1.40
C ASN A 193 -13.29 -4.34 -0.52
N MET A 194 -14.18 -5.33 -0.59
CA MET A 194 -15.34 -5.40 0.30
C MET A 194 -14.94 -5.45 1.78
N LYS A 195 -13.84 -6.13 2.13
CA LYS A 195 -13.28 -6.09 3.50
C LYS A 195 -12.92 -4.67 3.94
N ILE A 196 -12.35 -3.88 3.03
CA ILE A 196 -11.94 -2.48 3.30
C ILE A 196 -13.20 -1.63 3.51
N VAL A 197 -14.18 -1.71 2.60
CA VAL A 197 -15.44 -0.97 2.72
C VAL A 197 -16.16 -1.34 4.02
N ALA A 198 -16.35 -2.64 4.28
CA ALA A 198 -17.02 -3.12 5.48
C ALA A 198 -16.30 -2.68 6.77
N SER A 199 -14.99 -2.38 6.71
CA SER A 199 -14.24 -1.91 7.86
C SER A 199 -14.61 -0.51 8.36
N ALA A 200 -15.15 0.34 7.49
CA ALA A 200 -15.52 1.71 7.84
C ALA A 200 -16.74 1.76 8.77
N LYS A 201 -16.67 2.64 9.77
CA LYS A 201 -17.64 2.69 10.87
C LYS A 201 -18.95 3.35 10.45
N LYS A 202 -18.90 4.43 9.68
CA LYS A 202 -20.08 5.23 9.29
C LYS A 202 -20.60 4.83 7.91
N GLY A 203 -21.92 4.87 7.72
CA GLY A 203 -22.55 4.54 6.43
C GLY A 203 -22.05 5.41 5.28
N ASP A 204 -22.04 6.73 5.46
CA ASP A 204 -21.57 7.66 4.42
C ASP A 204 -20.10 7.46 4.04
N GLU A 205 -19.27 7.10 5.02
CA GLU A 205 -17.87 6.76 4.78
C GLU A 205 -17.72 5.50 3.93
N ARG A 206 -18.54 4.47 4.21
CA ARG A 206 -18.58 3.24 3.39
C ARG A 206 -18.95 3.54 1.95
N ASN A 207 -20.02 4.32 1.74
CA ASN A 207 -20.49 4.69 0.39
C ASN A 207 -19.40 5.43 -0.39
N ASN A 208 -18.68 6.34 0.27
CA ASN A 208 -17.57 7.05 -0.36
C ASN A 208 -16.41 6.12 -0.73
N ILE A 209 -16.00 5.21 0.16
CA ILE A 209 -14.93 4.25 -0.11
C ILE A 209 -15.33 3.30 -1.25
N GLU A 210 -16.58 2.83 -1.25
CA GLU A 210 -17.11 1.96 -2.30
C GLU A 210 -17.07 2.67 -3.67
N LYS A 211 -17.48 3.94 -3.72
CA LYS A 211 -17.42 4.74 -4.95
C LYS A 211 -15.99 4.84 -5.50
N GLU A 212 -15.00 5.06 -4.64
CA GLU A 212 -13.59 5.15 -5.05
C GLU A 212 -13.08 3.85 -5.69
N PHE A 213 -13.57 2.69 -5.23
CA PHE A 213 -13.25 1.41 -5.86
C PHE A 213 -13.99 1.21 -7.18
N LEU A 214 -15.27 1.61 -7.26
CA LEU A 214 -16.07 1.50 -8.48
C LEU A 214 -15.55 2.40 -9.61
N ASP A 215 -15.04 3.59 -9.27
CA ASP A 215 -14.45 4.52 -10.24
C ASP A 215 -13.16 3.94 -10.87
N GLY A 216 -12.51 2.96 -10.22
CA GLY A 216 -11.42 2.17 -10.79
C GLY A 216 -10.07 2.89 -10.96
N LYS A 217 -9.96 4.16 -10.56
CA LYS A 217 -8.76 4.99 -10.72
C LYS A 217 -7.77 4.95 -9.55
N LYS A 218 -8.18 4.39 -8.41
CA LYS A 218 -7.35 4.36 -7.19
C LYS A 218 -7.03 2.94 -6.80
N SER A 219 -5.76 2.72 -6.45
CA SER A 219 -5.33 1.45 -5.90
C SER A 219 -5.90 1.26 -4.48
N PRO A 220 -6.04 0.00 -4.00
CA PRO A 220 -6.44 -0.25 -2.62
C PRO A 220 -5.53 0.42 -1.58
N SER A 221 -4.25 0.59 -1.90
CA SER A 221 -3.30 1.29 -1.03
C SER A 221 -3.62 2.79 -0.91
N THR A 222 -3.98 3.44 -2.02
CA THR A 222 -4.41 4.83 -2.07
C THR A 222 -5.68 5.04 -1.25
N VAL A 223 -6.67 4.16 -1.41
CA VAL A 223 -7.93 4.24 -0.65
C VAL A 223 -7.67 4.08 0.86
N ARG A 224 -6.82 3.13 1.26
CA ARG A 224 -6.47 2.94 2.69
C ARG A 224 -5.70 4.14 3.25
N GLU A 225 -4.81 4.76 2.48
CA GLU A 225 -4.08 5.93 2.95
C GLU A 225 -5.01 7.15 3.09
N MET A 226 -5.95 7.32 2.17
CA MET A 226 -7.00 8.34 2.30
C MET A 226 -7.83 8.17 3.58
N MET A 227 -8.23 6.94 3.90
CA MET A 227 -8.95 6.63 5.16
C MET A 227 -8.11 7.00 6.38
N LYS A 228 -6.82 6.64 6.38
CA LYS A 228 -5.90 6.94 7.48
C LYS A 228 -5.69 8.45 7.65
N GLN A 229 -5.50 9.19 6.56
CA GLN A 229 -5.34 10.64 6.60
C GLN A 229 -6.59 11.36 7.13
N ARG A 230 -7.78 10.90 6.75
CA ARG A 230 -9.05 11.42 7.28
C ARG A 230 -9.18 11.18 8.77
N ALA A 231 -8.84 9.97 9.23
CA ALA A 231 -8.84 9.63 10.65
C ALA A 231 -7.81 10.44 11.46
N SER A 232 -6.66 10.79 10.88
CA SER A 232 -5.62 11.57 11.57
C SER A 232 -5.90 13.08 11.60
N LYS A 233 -6.62 13.63 10.61
CA LYS A 233 -7.00 15.05 10.58
C LYS A 233 -8.05 15.42 11.63
N SER A 234 -8.77 14.43 12.18
CA SER A 234 -9.84 14.65 13.15
C SER A 234 -9.39 14.78 14.62
N SER A 235 -8.09 14.82 14.93
CA SER A 235 -7.63 14.92 16.32
C SER A 235 -6.23 15.52 16.46
N GLU A 236 -6.14 16.79 16.88
CA GLU A 236 -4.88 17.45 17.29
C GLU A 236 -4.19 16.72 18.46
N ASP A 237 -4.96 16.07 19.34
CA ASP A 237 -4.45 15.22 20.44
C ASP A 237 -3.54 14.06 19.97
N ASP A 238 -3.68 13.63 18.72
CA ASP A 238 -3.02 12.44 18.18
C ASP A 238 -1.57 12.70 17.80
N ALA A 239 -1.19 13.95 17.51
CA ALA A 239 0.18 14.32 17.18
C ALA A 239 1.10 14.24 18.41
N LYS A 240 0.69 14.83 19.53
CA LYS A 240 1.42 14.77 20.80
C LYS A 240 1.51 13.34 21.33
N PHE A 241 0.40 12.59 21.28
CA PHE A 241 0.38 11.19 21.69
C PHE A 241 1.31 10.30 20.85
N ARG A 242 1.38 10.52 19.54
CA ARG A 242 2.33 9.81 18.65
C ARG A 242 3.78 10.12 19.01
N LEU A 243 4.11 11.39 19.25
CA LEU A 243 5.45 11.80 19.66
C LEU A 243 5.84 11.23 21.03
N GLU A 244 4.92 11.20 22.00
CA GLU A 244 5.17 10.56 23.30
C GLU A 244 5.39 9.05 23.18
N LYS A 245 4.63 8.38 22.31
CA LYS A 245 4.83 6.95 22.04
C LYS A 245 6.18 6.67 21.38
N GLU A 246 6.60 7.51 20.45
CA GLU A 246 7.92 7.38 19.80
C GLU A 246 9.05 7.70 20.79
N LYS A 247 8.90 8.71 21.64
CA LYS A 247 9.83 8.99 22.75
C LYS A 247 10.00 7.77 23.65
N ASN A 248 8.90 7.21 24.15
CA ASN A 248 8.93 6.02 25.02
C ASN A 248 9.59 4.81 24.33
N ARG A 249 9.39 4.64 23.03
CA ARG A 249 10.04 3.59 22.25
C ARG A 249 11.55 3.83 22.14
N LEU A 250 11.97 5.06 21.84
CA LEU A 250 13.39 5.43 21.75
C LEU A 250 14.09 5.25 23.09
N GLU A 251 13.47 5.66 24.21
CA GLU A 251 14.02 5.45 25.56
C GLU A 251 14.22 3.96 25.87
N LYS A 252 13.26 3.10 25.49
CA LYS A 252 13.43 1.64 25.62
C LYS A 252 14.59 1.11 24.78
N THR A 253 14.73 1.59 23.55
CA THR A 253 15.83 1.18 22.66
C THR A 253 17.18 1.65 23.19
N ILE A 254 17.27 2.88 23.71
CA ILE A 254 18.49 3.40 24.36
C ILE A 254 18.88 2.50 25.52
N ASN A 255 17.95 2.22 26.45
CA ASN A 255 18.24 1.37 27.60
C ASN A 255 18.72 -0.04 27.19
N GLN A 256 18.10 -0.64 26.18
CA GLN A 256 18.54 -1.94 25.65
C GLN A 256 19.95 -1.89 25.05
N LEU A 257 20.26 -0.83 24.29
CA LEU A 257 21.58 -0.66 23.69
C LEU A 257 22.65 -0.37 24.73
N THR A 258 22.35 0.43 25.76
CA THR A 258 23.24 0.70 26.89
C THR A 258 23.58 -0.59 27.66
N GLN A 259 22.57 -1.39 28.03
CA GLN A 259 22.80 -2.68 28.70
C GLN A 259 23.66 -3.63 27.86
N ARG A 260 23.43 -3.64 26.53
CA ARG A 260 24.22 -4.46 25.62
C ARG A 260 25.66 -3.97 25.50
N LEU A 261 25.89 -2.67 25.54
CA LEU A 261 27.23 -2.08 25.55
C LEU A 261 27.97 -2.46 26.84
N GLU A 262 27.34 -2.29 28.01
CA GLU A 262 27.89 -2.68 29.31
C GLU A 262 28.35 -4.15 29.31
N TYR A 263 27.51 -5.06 28.82
CA TYR A 263 27.87 -6.48 28.70
C TYR A 263 29.11 -6.72 27.81
N VAL A 264 29.24 -5.98 26.70
CA VAL A 264 30.41 -6.08 25.80
C VAL A 264 31.66 -5.53 26.48
N GLU A 265 31.55 -4.41 27.19
CA GLU A 265 32.66 -3.82 27.95
C GLU A 265 33.13 -4.72 29.09
N GLU A 266 32.22 -5.34 29.84
CA GLU A 266 32.55 -6.34 30.87
C GLU A 266 33.23 -7.57 30.25
N SER A 267 32.76 -8.03 29.09
CA SER A 267 33.37 -9.15 28.38
C SER A 267 34.78 -8.83 27.88
N LEU A 268 35.01 -7.60 27.43
CA LEU A 268 36.34 -7.12 27.01
C LEU A 268 37.29 -6.91 28.19
N ALA A 269 36.80 -6.47 29.34
CA ALA A 269 37.62 -6.29 30.54
C ALA A 269 38.05 -7.62 31.19
N ASN A 270 37.32 -8.71 30.90
CA ASN A 270 37.61 -10.07 31.37
C ASN A 270 38.42 -10.91 30.38
N LEU A 271 38.91 -10.31 29.28
CA LEU A 271 39.88 -10.89 28.34
C LEU A 271 41.30 -10.50 28.76
#